data_AF-A0A2W5ZBA3-F1
#
_entry.id   AF-A0A2W5ZBA3-F1
#
_cell.length_a   1.000
_cell.length_b   1.000
_cell.length_c   1.000
_cell.angle_alpha   90.00
_cell.angle_beta   90.00
_cell.angle_gamma   90.00
#
_symmetry.space_group_name_H-M   'P 1'
#
loop_
_entity.id
_entity.type
_entity.pdbx_description
1 polymer ?
#
loop_
_entity_poly.entity_id
_entity_poly.type
_entity_poly.pdbx_seq_one_letter_code
_entity_poly.pdbx_strand_id
1 'polypeptide(L)'
;MNEPLLDLFGFLGGTVAVLVDRRRAVLLASAAVAVGLMPSAVGFGGSPAAFVLAGSVVVGAALGGVARLAGTRTHAGGGIDPLVPVYAPRRELFGPRSLRLVAAALSLPAASWISYNVPVGLIVPIRGMLFPVAFLWICGALRILLARTIEDLAVGTAVIGLAAAVGWLARGGVQPILGAVLMASLVPLASMVAEFLGGRRAASVRAPAASQPTEGVA
;
A
#
# COMPACT_ATOMS: atom_id res chain seq x y z
N MET A 1 -10.48 19.40 17.00
CA MET A 1 -9.49 18.79 16.08
C MET A 1 -9.41 19.70 14.86
N ASN A 2 -8.21 20.11 14.42
CA ASN A 2 -8.08 21.04 13.29
C ASN A 2 -8.17 20.27 11.97
N GLU A 3 -9.29 20.39 11.27
CA GLU A 3 -9.54 19.82 9.92
C GLU A 3 -8.37 20.00 8.93
N PRO A 4 -7.76 21.20 8.77
CA PRO A 4 -6.65 21.36 7.81
C PRO A 4 -5.40 20.54 8.16
N LEU A 5 -5.19 20.22 9.45
CA LEU A 5 -4.08 19.35 9.84
C LEU A 5 -4.36 17.89 9.48
N LEU A 6 -5.61 17.43 9.62
CA LEU A 6 -6.02 16.08 9.20
C LEU A 6 -5.81 15.88 7.70
N ASP A 7 -6.22 16.86 6.91
CA ASP A 7 -6.08 16.83 5.45
C ASP A 7 -4.61 16.84 5.03
N LEU A 8 -3.76 17.61 5.71
CA LEU A 8 -2.32 17.62 5.48
C LEU A 8 -1.68 16.27 5.76
N PHE A 9 -2.04 15.61 6.87
CA PHE A 9 -1.53 14.27 7.21
C PHE A 9 -1.96 13.22 6.18
N GLY A 10 -3.22 13.23 5.77
CA GLY A 10 -3.72 12.36 4.70
C GLY A 10 -3.05 12.62 3.36
N PHE A 11 -2.84 13.90 3.02
CA PHE A 11 -2.18 14.32 1.79
C PHE A 11 -0.71 13.87 1.75
N LEU A 12 0.04 14.07 2.82
CA LEU A 12 1.44 13.62 2.92
C LEU A 12 1.53 12.09 2.83
N GLY A 13 0.66 11.37 3.55
CA GLY A 13 0.57 9.91 3.46
C GLY A 13 0.28 9.43 2.05
N GLY A 14 -0.68 10.04 1.36
CA GLY A 14 -1.04 9.70 -0.02
C GLY A 14 0.05 10.04 -1.03
N THR A 15 0.73 11.17 -0.85
CA THR A 15 1.87 11.56 -1.67
C THR A 15 2.99 10.52 -1.60
N VAL A 16 3.35 10.07 -0.40
CA VAL A 16 4.34 8.99 -0.21
C VAL A 16 3.83 7.69 -0.84
N ALA A 17 2.57 7.33 -0.60
CA ALA A 17 1.95 6.12 -1.13
C ALA A 17 1.88 6.08 -2.67
N VAL A 18 1.91 7.23 -3.35
CA VAL A 18 1.88 7.34 -4.81
C VAL A 18 3.31 7.39 -5.39
N LEU A 19 4.24 8.08 -4.74
CA LEU A 19 5.58 8.35 -5.25
C LEU A 19 6.63 7.28 -4.92
N VAL A 20 6.38 6.45 -3.91
CA VAL A 20 7.35 5.43 -3.49
C VAL A 20 7.52 4.35 -4.58
N ASP A 21 8.75 4.22 -5.08
CA ASP A 21 9.18 3.25 -6.11
C ASP A 21 10.40 2.40 -5.66
N ARG A 22 10.84 2.53 -4.40
CA ARG A 22 12.11 1.96 -3.94
C ARG A 22 11.94 0.62 -3.23
N ARG A 23 13.07 -0.08 -3.05
CA ARG A 23 13.19 -1.28 -2.19
C ARG A 23 12.49 -1.02 -0.85
N ARG A 24 11.54 -1.89 -0.46
CA ARG A 24 10.63 -1.75 0.70
C ARG A 24 9.49 -0.76 0.49
N ALA A 25 9.00 -0.62 -0.74
CA ALA A 25 7.95 0.32 -1.09
C ALA A 25 6.68 0.15 -0.22
N VAL A 26 6.27 -1.10 -0.03
CA VAL A 26 5.07 -1.47 0.74
C VAL A 26 5.16 -0.98 2.19
N LEU A 27 6.31 -1.16 2.85
CA LEU A 27 6.49 -0.77 4.26
C LEU A 27 6.53 0.75 4.44
N LEU A 28 7.21 1.46 3.55
CA LEU A 28 7.28 2.92 3.62
C LEU A 28 5.91 3.55 3.34
N ALA A 29 5.21 3.04 2.32
CA ALA A 29 3.86 3.49 2.01
C ALA A 29 2.88 3.17 3.14
N SER A 30 2.88 1.93 3.66
CA SER A 30 1.96 1.55 4.74
C SER A 30 2.22 2.33 6.03
N ALA A 31 3.47 2.58 6.40
CA ALA A 31 3.81 3.40 7.55
C ALA A 31 3.33 4.85 7.37
N ALA A 32 3.62 5.47 6.23
CA ALA A 32 3.20 6.85 5.96
C ALA A 32 1.67 6.99 5.93
N VAL A 33 0.97 6.01 5.35
CA VAL A 33 -0.50 5.97 5.30
C VAL A 33 -1.10 5.72 6.69
N ALA A 34 -0.54 4.80 7.47
CA ALA A 34 -0.98 4.54 8.84
C ALA A 34 -0.84 5.80 9.71
N VAL A 35 0.29 6.52 9.61
CA VAL A 35 0.49 7.81 10.30
C VAL A 35 -0.50 8.86 9.79
N GLY A 36 -0.68 8.96 8.48
CA GLY A 36 -1.62 9.90 7.86
C GLY A 36 -3.08 9.69 8.28
N LEU A 37 -3.46 8.44 8.52
CA LEU A 37 -4.81 8.02 8.92
C LEU A 37 -5.02 7.95 10.44
N MET A 38 -3.95 7.98 11.22
CA MET A 38 -4.00 7.81 12.68
C MET A 38 -4.97 8.78 13.36
N PRO A 39 -4.98 10.08 13.01
CA PRO A 39 -5.95 11.01 13.58
C PRO A 39 -7.42 10.66 13.27
N SER A 40 -7.73 10.25 12.04
CA SER A 40 -9.07 9.80 11.65
C SER A 40 -9.47 8.50 12.35
N ALA A 41 -8.55 7.56 12.47
CA ALA A 41 -8.77 6.29 13.17
C ALA A 41 -9.09 6.50 14.66
N VAL A 42 -8.35 7.39 15.33
CA VAL A 42 -8.63 7.77 16.72
C VAL A 42 -9.97 8.50 16.83
N GLY A 43 -10.29 9.37 15.87
CA GLY A 43 -11.56 10.08 15.81
C GLY A 43 -12.78 9.15 15.72
N PHE A 44 -12.70 8.06 14.95
CA PHE A 44 -13.81 7.13 14.75
C PHE A 44 -13.85 5.97 15.76
N GLY A 45 -12.70 5.45 16.18
CA GLY A 45 -12.61 4.20 16.96
C GLY A 45 -11.79 4.30 18.25
N GLY A 46 -11.36 5.50 18.64
CA GLY A 46 -10.55 5.72 19.85
C GLY A 46 -9.12 5.16 19.75
N SER A 47 -8.44 5.03 20.90
CA SER A 47 -7.07 4.51 20.95
C SER A 47 -6.91 3.07 20.42
N PRO A 48 -7.87 2.12 20.56
CA PRO A 48 -7.74 0.79 19.98
C PRO A 48 -7.56 0.81 18.46
N ALA A 49 -8.21 1.74 17.77
CA ALA A 49 -8.10 1.89 16.32
C ALA A 49 -6.69 2.29 15.86
N ALA A 50 -6.00 3.14 16.62
CA ALA A 50 -4.61 3.48 16.35
C ALA A 50 -3.68 2.26 16.44
N PHE A 51 -3.94 1.36 17.41
CA PHE A 51 -3.19 0.12 17.54
C PHE A 51 -3.43 -0.86 16.39
N VAL A 52 -4.61 -0.88 15.78
CA VAL A 52 -4.87 -1.70 14.58
C VAL A 52 -3.98 -1.26 13.42
N LEU A 53 -3.92 0.05 13.14
CA LEU A 53 -3.07 0.58 12.07
C LEU A 53 -1.59 0.35 12.37
N ALA A 54 -1.11 0.75 13.55
CA ALA A 54 0.29 0.58 13.95
C ALA A 54 0.69 -0.91 13.98
N GLY A 55 -0.16 -1.76 14.56
CA GLY A 55 0.04 -3.20 14.64
C GLY A 55 0.16 -3.84 13.26
N SER A 56 -0.68 -3.44 12.29
CA SER A 56 -0.60 -3.97 10.92
C SER A 56 0.74 -3.66 10.23
N VAL A 57 1.30 -2.48 10.46
CA VAL A 57 2.60 -2.07 9.91
C VAL A 57 3.74 -2.85 10.58
N VAL A 58 3.69 -3.00 11.91
CA VAL A 58 4.70 -3.76 12.68
C VAL A 58 4.67 -5.23 12.28
N VAL A 59 3.50 -5.85 12.25
CA VAL A 59 3.32 -7.24 11.83
C VAL A 59 3.75 -7.43 10.38
N GLY A 60 3.42 -6.49 9.49
CA GLY A 60 3.89 -6.52 8.11
C GLY A 60 5.41 -6.39 7.97
N ALA A 61 6.05 -5.54 8.76
CA ALA A 61 7.52 -5.44 8.78
C ALA A 61 8.16 -6.75 9.23
N ALA A 62 7.63 -7.38 10.28
CA ALA A 62 8.11 -8.66 10.79
C ALA A 62 7.92 -9.79 9.77
N LEU A 63 6.69 -9.98 9.27
CA LEU A 63 6.37 -11.02 8.30
C LEU A 63 7.09 -10.81 6.96
N GLY A 64 7.20 -9.57 6.49
CA GLY A 64 7.98 -9.22 5.31
C GLY A 64 9.46 -9.58 5.49
N GLY A 65 10.05 -9.31 6.66
CA GLY A 65 11.42 -9.73 6.99
C GLY A 65 11.62 -11.24 6.93
N VAL A 66 10.71 -12.00 7.55
CA VAL A 66 10.71 -13.48 7.52
C VAL A 66 10.55 -14.01 6.09
N ALA A 67 9.59 -13.44 5.34
CA ALA A 67 9.29 -13.82 3.97
C ALA A 67 10.46 -13.54 3.03
N ARG A 68 11.17 -12.43 3.23
CA ARG A 68 12.40 -12.13 2.49
C ARG A 68 13.47 -13.18 2.71
N LEU A 69 13.69 -13.56 3.97
CA LEU A 69 14.68 -14.58 4.33
C LEU A 69 14.31 -15.93 3.68
N ALA A 70 13.02 -16.30 3.73
CA ALA A 70 12.52 -17.48 3.03
C ALA A 70 12.76 -17.38 1.52
N GLY A 71 12.46 -16.23 0.90
CA GLY A 71 12.67 -15.99 -0.53
C GLY A 71 14.14 -16.06 -0.95
N THR A 72 15.08 -15.63 -0.10
CA THR A 72 16.52 -15.78 -0.38
C THR A 72 17.01 -17.23 -0.35
N ARG A 73 16.28 -18.12 0.33
CA ARG A 73 16.63 -19.54 0.48
C ARG A 73 15.96 -20.43 -0.55
N THR A 74 14.86 -19.98 -1.16
CA THR A 74 14.22 -20.71 -2.27
C THR A 74 15.05 -20.56 -3.54
N HIS A 75 15.45 -21.67 -4.16
CA HIS A 75 16.16 -21.65 -5.44
C HIS A 75 15.36 -20.90 -6.51
N ALA A 76 16.08 -20.14 -7.33
CA ALA A 76 15.57 -19.38 -8.47
C ALA A 76 15.13 -20.28 -9.64
N GLY A 77 14.50 -21.43 -9.36
CA GLY A 77 13.81 -22.22 -10.37
C GLY A 77 12.63 -21.41 -10.92
N GLY A 78 12.44 -21.46 -12.25
CA GLY A 78 11.50 -20.66 -13.02
C GLY A 78 10.22 -20.31 -12.27
N GLY A 79 10.01 -19.03 -12.02
CA GLY A 79 8.89 -18.51 -11.27
C GLY A 79 8.65 -17.05 -11.60
N ILE A 80 7.50 -16.54 -11.18
CA ILE A 80 7.04 -15.16 -11.41
C ILE A 80 8.13 -14.18 -10.98
N ASP A 81 8.82 -13.56 -11.94
CA ASP A 81 9.73 -12.46 -11.64
C ASP A 81 8.86 -11.22 -11.33
N PRO A 82 9.02 -10.59 -10.14
CA PRO A 82 8.23 -9.43 -9.74
C PRO A 82 8.48 -8.17 -10.59
N LEU A 83 9.51 -8.18 -11.44
CA LEU A 83 9.72 -7.18 -12.49
C LEU A 83 9.02 -7.53 -13.80
N VAL A 84 8.45 -8.74 -13.93
CA VAL A 84 7.63 -9.11 -15.09
C VAL A 84 6.42 -8.19 -15.09
N PRO A 85 6.22 -7.43 -16.18
CA PRO A 85 5.09 -6.55 -16.31
C PRO A 85 3.80 -7.35 -16.12
N VAL A 86 2.92 -6.88 -15.23
CA VAL A 86 1.56 -7.45 -15.09
C VAL A 86 0.78 -7.25 -16.40
N TYR A 87 1.21 -6.32 -17.25
CA TYR A 87 0.66 -6.02 -18.57
C TYR A 87 1.79 -5.65 -19.55
N ALA A 88 1.73 -6.13 -20.80
CA ALA A 88 2.72 -5.82 -21.83
C ALA A 88 2.74 -4.30 -22.15
N PRO A 89 3.90 -3.64 -22.23
CA PRO A 89 3.94 -2.17 -22.35
C PRO A 89 3.48 -1.70 -23.74
N ARG A 90 2.52 -0.77 -23.78
CA ARG A 90 2.38 0.15 -24.92
C ARG A 90 3.46 1.24 -24.81
N ARG A 91 3.99 1.69 -25.95
CA ARG A 91 4.84 2.89 -26.03
C ARG A 91 3.99 4.09 -25.60
N GLU A 92 4.14 4.54 -24.36
CA GLU A 92 3.33 5.63 -23.79
C GLU A 92 4.10 6.95 -23.70
N LEU A 93 3.39 8.04 -23.99
CA LEU A 93 3.87 9.42 -23.95
C LEU A 93 4.24 9.90 -22.53
N PHE A 94 3.78 9.20 -21.49
CA PHE A 94 3.96 9.55 -20.09
C PHE A 94 4.58 8.42 -19.28
N GLY A 95 5.52 8.75 -18.40
CA GLY A 95 6.11 7.81 -17.45
C GLY A 95 5.17 7.42 -16.30
N PRO A 96 5.47 6.32 -15.58
CA PRO A 96 4.63 5.84 -14.48
C PRO A 96 4.49 6.87 -13.35
N ARG A 97 5.51 7.67 -13.08
CA ARG A 97 5.46 8.74 -12.06
C ARG A 97 4.54 9.89 -12.43
N SER A 98 4.59 10.34 -13.69
CA SER A 98 3.72 11.43 -14.17
C SER A 98 2.25 11.02 -14.13
N LEU A 99 1.94 9.77 -14.51
CA LEU A 99 0.56 9.29 -14.55
C LEU A 99 0.00 9.09 -13.13
N ARG A 100 0.84 8.66 -12.19
CA ARG A 100 0.53 8.59 -10.76
C ARG A 100 0.30 9.96 -10.12
N LEU A 101 1.08 10.97 -10.49
CA LEU A 101 0.86 12.34 -10.04
C LEU A 101 -0.46 12.91 -10.56
N VAL A 102 -0.79 12.68 -11.84
CA VAL A 102 -2.09 13.07 -12.40
C VAL A 102 -3.23 12.34 -11.69
N ALA A 103 -3.09 11.04 -11.45
CA ALA A 103 -4.04 10.26 -10.67
C ALA A 103 -4.23 10.81 -9.25
N ALA A 104 -3.17 11.17 -8.54
CA ALA A 104 -3.24 11.80 -7.23
C ALA A 104 -3.86 13.21 -7.27
N ALA A 105 -3.63 13.96 -8.34
CA ALA A 105 -4.27 15.26 -8.53
C ALA A 105 -5.78 15.11 -8.78
N LEU A 106 -6.21 14.10 -9.55
CA LEU A 106 -7.62 13.79 -9.80
C LEU A 106 -8.33 13.19 -8.59
N SER A 107 -7.59 12.53 -7.68
CA SER A 107 -8.17 11.97 -6.46
C SER A 107 -8.54 13.05 -5.43
N LEU A 108 -7.89 14.22 -5.44
CA LEU A 108 -8.22 15.36 -4.57
C LEU A 108 -9.68 15.85 -4.73
N PRO A 109 -10.16 16.25 -5.92
CA PRO A 109 -11.54 16.70 -6.08
C PRO A 109 -12.54 15.58 -5.83
N ALA A 110 -12.22 14.34 -6.21
CA ALA A 110 -13.09 13.18 -5.95
C ALA A 110 -13.21 12.87 -4.46
N ALA A 111 -12.11 12.89 -3.70
CA ALA A 111 -12.11 12.71 -2.26
C ALA A 111 -12.82 13.83 -1.52
N SER A 112 -12.62 15.08 -1.97
CA SER A 112 -13.36 16.23 -1.47
C SER A 112 -14.86 16.04 -1.66
N TRP A 113 -15.30 15.68 -2.87
CA TRP A 113 -16.70 15.42 -3.15
C TRP A 113 -17.29 14.33 -2.25
N ILE A 114 -16.60 13.19 -2.10
CA ILE A 114 -17.04 12.09 -1.22
C ILE A 114 -17.16 12.58 0.22
N SER A 115 -16.16 13.30 0.73
CA SER A 115 -16.14 13.77 2.10
C SER A 115 -17.27 14.75 2.44
N TYR A 116 -17.79 15.49 1.46
CA TYR A 116 -18.86 16.47 1.66
C TYR A 116 -20.26 15.94 1.32
N ASN A 117 -20.39 14.92 0.45
CA ASN A 117 -21.68 14.49 -0.09
C ASN A 117 -22.10 13.07 0.31
N VAL A 118 -21.21 12.24 0.86
CA VAL A 118 -21.53 10.84 1.19
C VAL A 118 -21.77 10.68 2.69
N PRO A 119 -22.99 10.33 3.13
CA PRO A 119 -23.24 9.95 4.51
C PRO A 119 -22.58 8.60 4.82
N VAL A 120 -21.90 8.49 5.96
CA VAL A 120 -21.28 7.23 6.41
C VAL A 120 -21.91 6.81 7.73
N GLY A 121 -22.62 5.67 7.72
CA GLY A 121 -23.28 5.12 8.92
C GLY A 121 -24.57 5.85 9.31
N LEU A 122 -24.95 5.73 10.60
CA LEU A 122 -26.17 6.32 11.19
C LEU A 122 -25.94 7.72 11.80
N ILE A 123 -24.74 8.29 11.70
CA ILE A 123 -24.36 9.56 12.34
C ILE A 123 -24.16 10.65 11.28
N VAL A 124 -24.62 11.86 11.63
CA VAL A 124 -24.50 13.14 10.92
C VAL A 124 -23.15 13.28 10.18
N PRO A 125 -23.10 13.94 9.00
CA PRO A 125 -21.88 14.12 8.22
C PRO A 125 -20.73 14.64 9.07
N ILE A 126 -19.75 13.78 9.33
CA ILE A 126 -18.48 14.14 9.96
C ILE A 126 -17.65 14.82 8.86
N ARG A 127 -17.95 16.12 8.64
CA ARG A 127 -17.28 16.96 7.66
C ARG A 127 -15.76 16.91 7.89
N GLY A 128 -14.98 16.79 6.82
CA GLY A 128 -13.52 16.76 6.85
C GLY A 128 -12.86 15.43 7.25
N MET A 129 -13.37 14.67 8.23
CA MET A 129 -12.64 13.47 8.71
C MET A 129 -12.58 12.30 7.72
N LEU A 130 -13.49 12.26 6.75
CA LEU A 130 -13.53 11.26 5.69
C LEU A 130 -12.61 11.58 4.50
N PHE A 131 -12.21 12.84 4.34
CA PHE A 131 -11.33 13.28 3.26
C PHE A 131 -10.04 12.46 3.17
N PRO A 132 -9.22 12.31 4.24
CA PRO A 132 -7.99 11.53 4.17
C PRO A 132 -8.25 10.06 3.82
N VAL A 133 -9.35 9.49 4.31
CA VAL A 133 -9.76 8.10 4.02
C VAL A 133 -10.08 7.92 2.54
N ALA A 134 -10.96 8.78 2.01
CA ALA A 134 -11.36 8.74 0.61
C ALA A 134 -10.19 9.03 -0.33
N PHE A 135 -9.37 10.03 -0.02
CA PHE A 135 -8.17 10.38 -0.79
C PHE A 135 -7.21 9.21 -0.90
N LEU A 136 -6.89 8.57 0.22
CA LEU A 136 -5.99 7.43 0.27
C LEU A 136 -6.58 6.20 -0.43
N TRP A 137 -7.87 5.95 -0.27
CA TRP A 137 -8.56 4.87 -0.99
C TRP A 137 -8.46 5.04 -2.51
N ILE A 138 -8.76 6.24 -3.02
CA ILE A 138 -8.67 6.53 -4.46
C ILE A 138 -7.22 6.45 -4.95
N CYS A 139 -6.26 7.00 -4.20
CA CYS A 139 -4.83 6.87 -4.52
C CYS A 139 -4.39 5.39 -4.60
N GLY A 140 -4.83 4.55 -3.66
CA GLY A 140 -4.57 3.11 -3.68
C GLY A 140 -5.23 2.42 -4.88
N ALA A 141 -6.49 2.71 -5.18
CA ALA A 141 -7.23 2.16 -6.32
C ALA A 141 -6.59 2.54 -7.65
N LEU A 142 -6.23 3.81 -7.83
CA LEU A 142 -5.51 4.28 -9.02
C LEU A 142 -4.14 3.61 -9.14
N ARG A 143 -3.43 3.40 -8.02
CA ARG A 143 -2.15 2.69 -8.06
C ARG A 143 -2.30 1.22 -8.46
N ILE A 144 -3.40 0.55 -8.09
CA ILE A 144 -3.74 -0.80 -8.57
C ILE A 144 -4.05 -0.78 -10.07
N LEU A 145 -4.91 0.13 -10.52
CA LEU A 145 -5.30 0.24 -11.94
C LEU A 145 -4.11 0.56 -12.85
N LEU A 146 -3.15 1.31 -12.33
CA LEU A 146 -1.93 1.73 -13.03
C LEU A 146 -0.72 0.85 -12.68
N ALA A 147 -0.93 -0.28 -11.99
CA ALA A 147 0.15 -1.14 -11.54
C ALA A 147 0.88 -1.75 -12.73
N ARG A 148 2.18 -1.48 -12.82
CA ARG A 148 3.06 -2.11 -13.82
C ARG A 148 3.86 -3.28 -13.24
N THR A 149 3.95 -3.34 -11.92
CA THR A 149 4.71 -4.36 -11.18
C THR A 149 3.85 -4.95 -10.06
N ILE A 150 4.22 -6.14 -9.58
CA ILE A 150 3.59 -6.76 -8.42
C ILE A 150 3.80 -5.90 -7.15
N GLU A 151 4.91 -5.17 -7.10
CA GLU A 151 5.21 -4.24 -6.00
C GLU A 151 4.24 -3.05 -5.98
N ASP A 152 3.85 -2.53 -7.15
CA ASP A 152 2.81 -1.49 -7.24
C ASP A 152 1.45 -1.99 -6.80
N LEU A 153 1.10 -3.21 -7.20
CA LEU A 153 -0.14 -3.86 -6.77
C LEU A 153 -0.16 -4.03 -5.25
N ALA A 154 0.94 -4.53 -4.67
CA ALA A 154 1.08 -4.72 -3.23
C ALA A 154 0.97 -3.41 -2.45
N VAL A 155 1.58 -2.32 -2.92
CA VAL A 155 1.41 -0.99 -2.32
C VAL A 155 -0.04 -0.54 -2.42
N GLY A 156 -0.65 -0.62 -3.60
CA GLY A 156 -2.05 -0.25 -3.80
C GLY A 156 -3.00 -1.02 -2.88
N THR A 157 -2.82 -2.34 -2.75
CA THR A 157 -3.61 -3.19 -1.85
C THR A 157 -3.42 -2.82 -0.38
N ALA A 158 -2.19 -2.55 0.07
CA ALA A 158 -1.92 -2.13 1.45
C ALA A 158 -2.58 -0.77 1.78
N VAL A 159 -2.51 0.18 0.84
CA VAL A 159 -3.12 1.52 0.99
C VAL A 159 -4.65 1.40 1.05
N ILE A 160 -5.26 0.63 0.16
CA ILE A 160 -6.71 0.36 0.18
C ILE A 160 -7.10 -0.33 1.49
N GLY A 161 -6.33 -1.30 1.96
CA GLY A 161 -6.62 -2.02 3.20
C GLY A 161 -6.63 -1.10 4.42
N LEU A 162 -5.65 -0.20 4.53
CA LEU A 162 -5.61 0.79 5.63
C LEU A 162 -6.77 1.80 5.53
N ALA A 163 -7.07 2.30 4.33
CA ALA A 163 -8.20 3.21 4.14
C ALA A 163 -9.55 2.51 4.43
N ALA A 164 -9.72 1.27 3.97
CA ALA A 164 -10.91 0.46 4.25
C ALA A 164 -11.03 0.12 5.74
N ALA A 165 -9.92 -0.12 6.45
CA ALA A 165 -9.93 -0.32 7.89
C ALA A 165 -10.49 0.89 8.63
N VAL A 166 -10.06 2.10 8.26
CA VAL A 166 -10.60 3.34 8.84
C VAL A 166 -12.05 3.59 8.40
N GLY A 167 -12.41 3.25 7.15
CA GLY A 167 -13.80 3.29 6.70
C GLY A 167 -14.72 2.36 7.50
N TRP A 168 -14.23 1.19 7.91
CA TRP A 168 -14.98 0.28 8.78
C TRP A 168 -15.17 0.80 10.19
N LEU A 169 -14.18 1.52 10.72
CA LEU A 169 -14.32 2.24 11.99
C LEU A 169 -15.35 3.37 11.87
N ALA A 170 -15.31 4.14 10.77
CA ALA A 170 -16.24 5.23 10.50
C ALA A 170 -17.69 4.76 10.32
N ARG A 171 -17.89 3.57 9.74
CA ARG A 171 -19.22 2.96 9.56
C ARG A 171 -19.94 2.71 10.88
N GLY A 172 -19.20 2.44 11.96
CA GLY A 172 -19.78 2.01 13.25
C GLY A 172 -20.57 0.69 13.14
N GLY A 173 -21.29 0.32 14.19
CA GLY A 173 -22.14 -0.89 14.21
C GLY A 173 -21.53 -2.06 15.01
N VAL A 174 -21.91 -3.30 14.67
CA VAL A 174 -21.47 -4.52 15.38
C VAL A 174 -20.05 -4.87 14.98
N GLN A 175 -19.13 -4.87 15.95
CA GLN A 175 -17.71 -5.25 15.81
C GLN A 175 -16.87 -4.45 14.77
N PRO A 176 -16.83 -3.11 14.85
CA PRO A 176 -16.09 -2.26 13.91
C PRO A 176 -14.57 -2.52 13.95
N ILE A 177 -14.04 -2.82 15.14
CA ILE A 177 -12.62 -3.14 15.33
C ILE A 177 -12.24 -4.43 14.60
N LEU A 178 -13.07 -5.47 14.67
CA LEU A 178 -12.76 -6.75 14.01
C LEU A 178 -12.66 -6.57 12.49
N GLY A 179 -13.64 -5.89 11.89
CA GLY A 179 -13.57 -5.66 10.44
C GLY A 179 -12.45 -4.69 10.05
N ALA A 180 -12.09 -3.73 10.90
CA ALA A 180 -10.89 -2.91 10.70
C ALA A 180 -9.61 -3.74 10.73
N VAL A 181 -9.50 -4.71 11.66
CA VAL A 181 -8.37 -5.66 11.72
C VAL A 181 -8.31 -6.51 10.44
N LEU A 182 -9.45 -7.01 9.96
CA LEU A 182 -9.52 -7.79 8.73
C LEU A 182 -9.02 -6.99 7.52
N MET A 183 -9.44 -5.73 7.37
CA MET A 183 -8.97 -4.89 6.28
C MET A 183 -7.49 -4.51 6.44
N ALA A 184 -7.04 -4.23 7.66
CA ALA A 184 -5.64 -3.93 7.95
C ALA A 184 -4.71 -5.13 7.73
N SER A 185 -5.23 -6.37 7.76
CA SER A 185 -4.46 -7.60 7.46
C SER A 185 -3.95 -7.67 6.01
N LEU A 186 -4.48 -6.84 5.11
CA LEU A 186 -3.94 -6.69 3.76
C LEU A 186 -2.50 -6.13 3.76
N VAL A 187 -2.12 -5.34 4.77
CA VAL A 187 -0.76 -4.81 4.91
C VAL A 187 0.26 -5.94 5.10
N PRO A 188 0.12 -6.83 6.11
CA PRO A 188 1.05 -7.94 6.27
C PRO A 188 1.06 -8.87 5.07
N LEU A 189 -0.09 -9.20 4.48
CA LEU A 189 -0.15 -10.04 3.27
C LEU A 189 0.63 -9.42 2.10
N ALA A 190 0.39 -8.14 1.81
CA ALA A 190 1.09 -7.42 0.75
C ALA A 190 2.61 -7.36 0.98
N SER A 191 3.02 -7.09 2.23
CA SER A 191 4.44 -7.06 2.59
C SER A 191 5.11 -8.43 2.48
N MET A 192 4.40 -9.51 2.85
CA MET A 192 4.89 -10.88 2.78
C MET A 192 5.17 -11.27 1.33
N VAL A 193 4.21 -11.02 0.44
CA VAL A 193 4.34 -11.31 -1.00
C VAL A 193 5.47 -10.49 -1.63
N ALA A 194 5.48 -9.17 -1.40
CA ALA A 194 6.47 -8.28 -2.00
C ALA A 194 7.90 -8.60 -1.54
N GLU A 195 8.11 -8.83 -0.25
CA GLU A 195 9.44 -9.12 0.31
C GLU A 195 9.89 -10.55 0.00
N PHE A 196 8.99 -11.54 -0.08
CA PHE A 196 9.33 -12.89 -0.56
C PHE A 196 9.90 -12.85 -1.98
N LEU A 197 9.19 -12.18 -2.89
CA LEU A 197 9.64 -11.99 -4.28
C LEU A 197 10.92 -11.14 -4.36
N GLY A 198 11.06 -10.14 -3.48
CA GLY A 198 12.29 -9.37 -3.31
C GLY A 198 13.49 -10.22 -2.84
N GLY A 199 13.26 -11.17 -1.94
CA GLY A 199 14.25 -12.13 -1.48
C GLY A 199 14.72 -13.06 -2.59
N ARG A 200 13.77 -13.60 -3.39
CA ARG A 200 14.08 -14.44 -4.56
C ARG A 200 14.96 -13.71 -5.57
N ARG A 201 14.61 -12.46 -5.91
CA ARG A 201 15.43 -11.62 -6.80
C ARG A 201 16.86 -11.47 -6.32
N ALA A 202 17.04 -11.17 -5.03
CA ALA A 202 18.36 -10.96 -4.45
C ALA A 202 19.23 -12.23 -4.46
N ALA A 203 18.61 -13.41 -4.38
CA ALA A 203 19.29 -14.69 -4.54
C ALA A 203 19.68 -14.96 -6.00
N SER A 204 18.79 -14.70 -6.97
CA SER A 204 19.06 -14.87 -8.40
C SER A 204 20.23 -14.02 -8.89
N VAL A 205 20.31 -12.75 -8.47
CA VAL A 205 21.41 -11.84 -8.85
C VAL A 205 22.75 -12.27 -8.25
N ARG A 206 22.75 -12.99 -7.12
CA ARG A 206 23.96 -13.46 -6.43
C ARG A 206 24.47 -14.81 -6.91
N ALA A 207 23.69 -15.58 -7.67
CA ALA A 207 24.18 -16.81 -8.29
C ALA A 207 25.23 -16.42 -9.35
N PRO A 208 26.53 -16.70 -9.13
CA PRO A 208 27.54 -16.47 -10.15
C PRO A 208 27.22 -17.38 -11.33
N ALA A 209 27.62 -16.98 -12.54
CA ALA A 209 27.66 -17.81 -13.73
C ALA A 209 28.61 -19.00 -13.53
N ALA A 210 28.22 -19.96 -12.70
CA ALA A 210 28.94 -21.20 -12.45
C ALA A 210 28.54 -22.23 -13.50
N SER A 211 28.83 -21.93 -14.77
CA SER A 211 28.99 -22.89 -15.88
C SER A 211 29.13 -22.13 -17.20
N GLN A 212 30.27 -21.47 -17.43
CA GLN A 212 30.82 -21.51 -18.79
C GLN A 212 31.82 -22.66 -18.80
N PRO A 213 31.53 -23.78 -19.49
CA PRO A 213 32.58 -24.74 -19.76
C PRO A 213 33.64 -24.02 -20.60
N THR A 214 34.84 -23.92 -20.06
CA THR A 214 36.05 -23.69 -20.85
C THR A 214 36.25 -24.94 -21.71
N GLU A 215 35.52 -25.04 -22.83
CA GLU A 215 35.94 -25.94 -23.89
C GLU A 215 37.21 -25.34 -24.52
N GLY A 216 38.31 -26.04 -24.23
CA GLY A 216 39.63 -25.68 -24.65
C GLY A 216 39.75 -25.68 -26.16
N VAL A 217 40.41 -24.64 -26.65
CA VAL A 217 41.16 -24.67 -27.89
C VAL A 217 42.40 -25.53 -27.63
N ALA A 218 42.45 -26.73 -28.22
CA ALA A 218 43.67 -27.41 -28.66
C ALA A 218 43.29 -28.53 -29.64
#